data_AF-A0A258JYA2-F1
#
_entry.id   AF-A0A258JYA2-F1
#
_cell.length_a   1.000
_cell.length_b   1.000
_cell.length_c   1.000
_cell.angle_alpha   90.00
_cell.angle_beta   90.00
_cell.angle_gamma   90.00
#
_symmetry.space_group_name_H-M   'P 1'
#
loop_
_entity.id
_entity.type
_entity.pdbx_description
1 polymer ?
#
loop_
_entity_poly.entity_id
_entity_poly.type
_entity_poly.pdbx_seq_one_letter_code
_entity_poly.pdbx_strand_id
1 'polypeptide(L)'
;MKLLFQTTGTTGSTELKSLLGSIDADLKIQNLIPDLITATNDVIDLVGEEVYKKATDLYGNGTIADENKDFIFAIRYPIAVNAYRLIAPSNDLAHTNNGRKMRHDDNEKQAFEWMIDRDNAALERRYYRALDDLIKFLDRSKVDAETSTTLYTIWTTSEAFKATHNLFIRTVADFDQHFTINSRLLLIKLAPAIWDCEQYKIRPLIGTEKLTALKQALKSGTEITEAKDLELIRLIQKASVSYALAWAMPRLSVQLYPEGVLQHVTSDRATTRGAKPTLKNETQEARQAFESDFDRVILEIERLVAPAPTIDECQPINPEIIYGDKFMSL
;
A
#
# COMPACT_ATOMS: atom_id res chain seq x y z
N MET A 1 4.33 21.73 -15.37
CA MET A 1 5.13 20.70 -14.70
C MET A 1 6.43 20.50 -15.44
N LYS A 2 7.58 20.57 -14.77
CA LYS A 2 8.89 20.28 -15.36
C LYS A 2 9.14 18.78 -15.28
N LEU A 3 9.51 18.14 -16.38
CA LEU A 3 9.80 16.70 -16.42
C LEU A 3 11.25 16.45 -15.97
N LEU A 4 11.48 15.32 -15.30
CA LEU A 4 12.82 14.81 -14.95
C LEU A 4 13.50 14.08 -16.12
N PHE A 5 13.22 14.51 -17.34
CA PHE A 5 13.75 13.95 -18.57
C PHE A 5 14.00 15.07 -19.56
N GLN A 6 15.11 15.01 -20.29
CA GLN A 6 15.34 15.91 -21.41
C GLN A 6 14.40 15.55 -22.56
N THR A 7 13.50 16.47 -22.93
CA THR A 7 12.50 16.24 -23.99
C THR A 7 12.98 16.61 -25.39
N THR A 8 14.14 17.28 -25.49
CA THR A 8 14.72 17.75 -26.75
C THR A 8 15.98 16.97 -27.11
N GLY A 9 16.10 16.57 -28.38
CA GLY A 9 17.27 15.85 -28.89
C GLY A 9 17.28 14.34 -28.61
N THR A 10 18.43 13.71 -28.82
CA THR A 10 18.66 12.26 -28.64
C THR A 10 19.02 11.87 -27.21
N THR A 11 19.38 12.85 -26.38
CA THR A 11 19.84 12.65 -25.00
C THR A 11 18.75 12.06 -24.11
N GLY A 12 17.49 12.50 -24.24
CA GLY A 12 16.36 11.92 -23.51
C GLY A 12 16.15 10.42 -23.77
N SER A 13 16.30 10.00 -25.04
CA SER A 13 16.23 8.58 -25.41
C SER A 13 17.39 7.77 -24.80
N THR A 14 18.60 8.36 -24.72
CA THR A 14 19.73 7.69 -24.05
C THR A 14 19.53 7.56 -22.54
N GLU A 15 18.94 8.56 -21.88
CA GLU A 15 18.60 8.50 -20.45
C GLU A 15 17.52 7.44 -20.18
N LEU A 16 16.51 7.35 -21.05
CA LEU A 16 15.47 6.34 -20.91
C LEU A 16 16.04 4.93 -21.06
N LYS A 17 16.97 4.74 -22.02
CA LYS A 17 17.67 3.47 -22.21
C LYS A 17 18.55 3.12 -21.02
N SER A 18 19.27 4.08 -20.44
CA SER A 18 20.11 3.81 -19.27
C SER A 18 19.28 3.42 -18.04
N LEU A 19 18.07 3.97 -17.89
CA LEU A 19 17.14 3.61 -16.81
C LEU A 19 16.47 2.25 -17.01
N LEU A 20 15.90 1.99 -18.19
CA LEU A 20 15.10 0.78 -18.44
C LEU A 20 15.94 -0.43 -18.85
N GLY A 21 17.05 -0.21 -19.55
CA GLY A 21 17.99 -1.23 -20.06
C GLY A 21 17.45 -2.09 -21.19
N SER A 22 16.14 -2.38 -21.22
CA SER A 22 15.49 -3.29 -22.16
C SER A 22 15.03 -2.65 -23.47
N ILE A 23 15.03 -1.32 -23.54
CA ILE A 23 14.56 -0.59 -24.72
C ILE A 23 15.70 -0.26 -25.69
N ASP A 24 15.35 -0.13 -26.97
CA ASP A 24 16.28 0.35 -27.98
C ASP A 24 16.58 1.83 -27.82
N ALA A 25 17.80 2.23 -28.23
CA ALA A 25 18.23 3.63 -28.16
C ALA A 25 17.44 4.53 -29.12
N ASP A 26 16.87 3.93 -30.17
CA ASP A 26 16.13 4.63 -31.23
C ASP A 26 14.68 4.94 -30.84
N LEU A 27 14.22 4.47 -29.66
CA LEU A 27 12.91 4.81 -29.15
C LEU A 27 12.85 6.32 -28.86
N LYS A 28 12.11 7.06 -29.68
CA LYS A 28 11.99 8.52 -29.58
C LYS A 28 11.22 8.91 -28.32
N ILE A 29 11.88 9.63 -27.40
CA ILE A 29 11.25 10.13 -26.17
C ILE A 29 10.01 11.01 -26.45
N GLN A 30 9.96 11.68 -27.60
CA GLN A 30 8.84 12.51 -28.02
C GLN A 30 7.50 11.75 -28.02
N ASN A 31 7.52 10.47 -28.35
CA ASN A 31 6.31 9.64 -28.36
C ASN A 31 5.84 9.30 -26.94
N LEU A 32 6.75 9.29 -25.97
CA LEU A 32 6.47 8.95 -24.58
C LEU A 32 6.08 10.17 -23.73
N ILE A 33 6.14 11.40 -24.26
CA ILE A 33 5.86 12.62 -23.48
C ILE A 33 4.48 12.57 -22.79
N PRO A 34 3.37 12.20 -23.46
CA PRO A 34 2.05 12.13 -22.81
C PRO A 34 2.02 11.14 -21.64
N ASP A 35 2.63 9.97 -21.84
CA ASP A 35 2.69 8.91 -20.82
C ASP A 35 3.65 9.25 -19.69
N LEU A 36 4.75 9.94 -19.98
CA LEU A 36 5.67 10.49 -18.99
C LEU A 36 4.99 11.54 -18.10
N ILE A 37 4.13 12.40 -18.67
CA ILE A 37 3.35 13.36 -17.89
C ILE A 37 2.40 12.63 -16.94
N THR A 38 1.66 11.64 -17.46
CA THR A 38 0.73 10.84 -16.65
C THR A 38 1.47 10.11 -15.52
N ALA A 39 2.55 9.41 -15.85
CA ALA A 39 3.38 8.70 -14.89
C ALA A 39 4.03 9.62 -13.84
N THR A 40 4.37 10.85 -14.23
CA THR A 40 4.91 11.84 -13.30
C THR A 40 3.85 12.30 -12.30
N ASN A 41 2.61 12.54 -12.75
CA ASN A 41 1.50 12.90 -11.87
C ASN A 41 1.23 11.79 -10.84
N ASP A 42 1.22 10.51 -11.26
CA ASP A 42 1.02 9.37 -10.36
C ASP A 42 2.08 9.33 -9.24
N VAL A 43 3.33 9.66 -9.56
CA VAL A 43 4.41 9.73 -8.58
C VAL A 43 4.25 10.95 -7.68
N ILE A 44 3.91 12.12 -8.22
CA ILE A 44 3.64 13.34 -7.43
C ILE A 44 2.51 13.10 -6.42
N ASP A 45 1.42 12.45 -6.83
CA ASP A 45 0.29 12.13 -5.96
C ASP A 45 0.70 11.18 -4.81
N LEU A 46 1.71 10.34 -5.05
CA LEU A 46 2.23 9.41 -4.06
C LEU A 46 3.24 10.06 -3.09
N VAL A 47 4.23 10.82 -3.59
CA VAL A 47 5.31 11.36 -2.75
C VAL A 47 5.07 12.79 -2.26
N GLY A 48 4.16 13.51 -2.90
CA GLY A 48 3.87 14.93 -2.68
C GLY A 48 4.65 15.86 -3.62
N GLU A 49 4.06 17.02 -3.90
CA GLU A 49 4.60 18.01 -4.84
C GLU A 49 5.97 18.55 -4.42
N GLU A 50 6.19 18.78 -3.12
CA GLU A 50 7.45 19.33 -2.60
C GLU A 50 8.64 18.37 -2.78
N VAL A 51 8.42 17.06 -2.65
CA VAL A 51 9.46 16.04 -2.89
C VAL A 51 9.86 16.06 -4.37
N TYR A 52 8.86 16.11 -5.25
CA TYR A 52 9.10 16.17 -6.69
C TYR A 52 9.79 17.47 -7.11
N LYS A 53 9.39 18.61 -6.54
CA LYS A 53 10.02 19.91 -6.79
C LYS A 53 11.50 19.88 -6.44
N LYS A 54 11.87 19.32 -5.28
CA LYS A 54 13.27 19.10 -4.90
C LYS A 54 14.03 18.28 -5.94
N ALA A 55 13.42 17.22 -6.47
CA ALA A 55 14.03 16.43 -7.55
C ALA A 55 14.22 17.24 -8.84
N THR A 56 13.26 18.10 -9.21
CA THR A 56 13.37 18.95 -10.41
C THR A 56 14.46 20.02 -10.30
N ASP A 57 14.70 20.53 -9.10
CA ASP A 57 15.75 21.50 -8.82
C ASP A 57 17.14 20.84 -8.92
N LEU A 58 17.28 19.63 -8.36
CA LEU A 58 18.53 18.86 -8.39
C LEU A 58 18.86 18.29 -9.77
N TYR A 59 17.85 17.97 -10.58
CA TYR A 59 18.05 17.48 -11.95
C TYR A 59 18.60 18.56 -12.89
N GLY A 60 18.29 19.84 -12.64
CA GLY A 60 18.72 20.95 -13.47
C GLY A 60 18.29 20.78 -14.93
N ASN A 61 19.25 20.44 -15.79
CA ASN A 61 19.08 20.06 -17.20
C ASN A 61 19.88 18.78 -17.53
N GLY A 62 19.87 17.75 -16.68
CA GLY A 62 20.55 16.47 -16.92
C GLY A 62 21.95 16.34 -16.32
N THR A 63 22.50 17.40 -15.74
CA THR A 63 23.74 17.34 -14.94
C THR A 63 23.37 17.07 -13.49
N ILE A 64 23.57 15.83 -13.04
CA ILE A 64 23.25 15.39 -11.68
C ILE A 64 24.56 15.22 -10.90
N ALA A 65 24.68 15.91 -9.76
CA ALA A 65 25.80 15.72 -8.84
C ALA A 65 25.81 14.28 -8.29
N ASP A 66 27.00 13.70 -8.06
CA ASP A 66 27.15 12.29 -7.69
C ASP A 66 26.33 11.89 -6.45
N GLU A 67 26.30 12.75 -5.44
CA GLU A 67 25.50 12.59 -4.21
C GLU A 67 23.98 12.49 -4.44
N ASN A 68 23.48 13.08 -5.52
CA ASN A 68 22.03 13.16 -5.81
C ASN A 68 21.59 12.10 -6.83
N LYS A 69 22.53 11.34 -7.41
CA LYS A 69 22.23 10.36 -8.47
C LYS A 69 21.25 9.29 -8.00
N ASP A 70 21.41 8.79 -6.78
CA ASP A 70 20.55 7.73 -6.24
C ASP A 70 19.12 8.22 -6.01
N PHE A 71 18.95 9.41 -5.46
CA PHE A 71 17.62 10.02 -5.26
C PHE A 71 16.91 10.28 -6.59
N ILE A 72 17.63 10.87 -7.55
CA ILE A 72 17.07 11.16 -8.87
C ILE A 72 16.75 9.87 -9.62
N PHE A 73 17.59 8.83 -9.51
CA PHE A 73 17.30 7.51 -10.06
C PHE A 73 16.04 6.91 -9.43
N ALA A 74 15.92 6.94 -8.10
CA ALA A 74 14.78 6.38 -7.38
C ALA A 74 13.44 7.00 -7.80
N ILE A 75 13.41 8.30 -8.13
CA ILE A 75 12.19 8.96 -8.64
C ILE A 75 11.99 8.72 -10.14
N ARG A 76 13.04 8.83 -10.96
CA ARG A 76 12.92 8.71 -12.42
C ARG A 76 12.56 7.30 -12.86
N TYR A 77 13.07 6.28 -12.17
CA TYR A 77 12.88 4.89 -12.54
C TYR A 77 11.40 4.46 -12.58
N PRO A 78 10.57 4.66 -11.53
CA PRO A 78 9.15 4.31 -11.60
C PRO A 78 8.39 5.12 -12.68
N ILE A 79 8.76 6.40 -12.91
CA ILE A 79 8.16 7.21 -13.98
C ILE A 79 8.46 6.61 -15.35
N ALA A 80 9.72 6.23 -15.61
CA ALA A 80 10.13 5.62 -16.87
C ALA A 80 9.43 4.27 -17.11
N VAL A 81 9.36 3.42 -16.08
CA VAL A 81 8.73 2.10 -16.19
C VAL A 81 7.23 2.25 -16.47
N ASN A 82 6.54 3.15 -15.79
CA ASN A 82 5.10 3.37 -16.02
C ASN A 82 4.82 3.97 -17.39
N ALA A 83 5.60 4.96 -17.81
CA ALA A 83 5.45 5.57 -19.13
C ALA A 83 5.63 4.54 -20.25
N TYR A 84 6.62 3.65 -20.12
CA TYR A 84 6.80 2.54 -21.07
C TYR A 84 5.65 1.53 -21.00
N ARG A 85 5.18 1.18 -19.80
CA ARG A 85 4.03 0.28 -19.60
C ARG A 85 2.77 0.79 -20.30
N LEU A 86 2.51 2.10 -20.27
CA LEU A 86 1.34 2.71 -20.89
C LEU A 86 1.44 2.73 -22.43
N ILE A 87 2.63 3.02 -22.97
CA ILE A 87 2.81 3.12 -24.42
C ILE A 87 2.98 1.77 -25.11
N ALA A 88 3.51 0.74 -24.42
CA ALA A 88 3.84 -0.55 -25.03
C ALA A 88 2.64 -1.18 -25.78
N PRO A 89 1.43 -1.30 -25.19
CA PRO A 89 0.27 -1.84 -25.89
C PRO A 89 -0.18 -1.00 -27.10
N SER A 90 0.08 0.31 -27.07
CA SER A 90 -0.24 1.22 -28.18
C SER A 90 0.76 1.10 -29.32
N ASN A 91 1.99 0.69 -29.03
CA ASN A 91 3.05 0.51 -30.02
C ASN A 91 2.99 -0.83 -30.77
N ASP A 92 2.23 -1.81 -30.25
CA ASP A 92 2.02 -3.11 -30.92
C ASP A 92 1.39 -2.98 -32.31
N LEU A 93 0.62 -1.90 -32.55
CA LEU A 93 -0.04 -1.61 -33.82
C LEU A 93 0.43 -0.27 -34.40
N ALA A 94 0.70 -0.25 -35.71
CA ALA A 94 0.96 1.00 -36.42
C ALA A 94 -0.33 1.80 -36.56
N HIS A 95 -0.33 3.01 -36.02
CA HIS A 95 -1.36 4.00 -36.29
C HIS A 95 -0.95 4.82 -37.52
N THR A 96 -1.61 4.60 -38.65
CA THR A 96 -1.32 5.27 -39.93
C THR A 96 -2.53 6.05 -40.44
N ASN A 97 -2.35 6.90 -41.45
CA ASN A 97 -3.46 7.65 -42.07
C ASN A 97 -4.53 6.72 -42.71
N ASN A 98 -4.15 5.47 -43.02
CA ASN A 98 -5.07 4.46 -43.57
C ASN A 98 -5.61 3.51 -42.48
N GLY A 99 -5.57 3.93 -41.21
CA GLY A 99 -6.03 3.16 -40.05
C GLY A 99 -4.92 2.41 -39.32
N ARG A 100 -5.34 1.48 -38.44
CA ARG A 100 -4.45 0.63 -37.64
C ARG A 100 -3.97 -0.54 -38.48
N LYS A 101 -2.66 -0.68 -38.62
CA LYS A 101 -2.03 -1.77 -39.37
C LYS A 101 -1.06 -2.54 -38.49
N MET A 102 -1.00 -3.84 -38.73
CA MET A 102 0.04 -4.67 -38.14
C MET A 102 1.39 -4.35 -38.80
N ARG A 103 2.42 -4.08 -38.01
CA ARG A 103 3.79 -3.99 -38.52
C ARG A 103 4.35 -5.41 -38.60
N HIS A 104 4.63 -5.87 -39.80
CA HIS A 104 5.29 -7.15 -40.06
C HIS A 104 6.30 -6.91 -41.17
N ASP A 105 7.54 -7.34 -40.96
CA ASP A 105 8.54 -7.48 -42.01
C ASP A 105 8.72 -8.97 -42.32
N ASP A 106 9.00 -9.33 -43.57
CA ASP A 106 9.03 -10.74 -44.01
C ASP A 106 10.09 -11.58 -43.28
N ASN A 107 11.07 -10.91 -42.64
CA ASN A 107 12.18 -11.54 -41.92
C ASN A 107 12.00 -11.59 -40.39
N GLU A 108 10.97 -10.97 -39.82
CA GLU A 108 10.77 -10.89 -38.38
C GLU A 108 9.53 -11.66 -37.94
N LYS A 109 9.63 -12.40 -36.83
CA LYS A 109 8.47 -13.08 -36.23
C LYS A 109 7.87 -12.19 -35.15
N GLN A 110 6.55 -12.03 -35.20
CA GLN A 110 5.82 -11.33 -34.16
C GLN A 110 5.74 -12.15 -32.88
N ALA A 111 5.69 -11.43 -31.76
CA ALA A 111 5.42 -12.02 -30.46
C ALA A 111 3.98 -12.57 -30.43
N PHE A 112 3.81 -13.74 -29.83
CA PHE A 112 2.48 -14.29 -29.57
C PHE A 112 1.78 -13.52 -28.45
N GLU A 113 0.44 -13.52 -28.46
CA GLU A 113 -0.39 -12.84 -27.46
C GLU A 113 0.00 -13.21 -26.02
N TRP A 114 0.22 -14.48 -25.72
CA TRP A 114 0.64 -14.93 -24.39
C TRP A 114 2.01 -14.40 -23.95
N MET A 115 2.92 -14.11 -24.90
CA MET A 115 4.22 -13.50 -24.60
C MET A 115 4.03 -12.02 -24.22
N ILE A 116 3.16 -11.32 -24.96
CA ILE A 116 2.81 -9.92 -24.72
C ILE A 116 2.10 -9.79 -23.37
N ASP A 117 1.12 -10.64 -23.07
CA ASP A 117 0.42 -10.64 -21.79
C ASP A 117 1.37 -10.89 -20.61
N ARG A 118 2.29 -11.85 -20.77
CA ARG A 118 3.29 -12.14 -19.75
C ARG A 118 4.26 -10.96 -19.53
N ASP A 119 4.68 -10.29 -20.60
CA ASP A 119 5.56 -9.13 -20.52
C ASP A 119 4.85 -7.91 -19.91
N ASN A 120 3.62 -7.62 -20.32
CA ASN A 120 2.77 -6.59 -19.74
C ASN A 120 2.60 -6.79 -18.22
N ALA A 121 2.31 -8.02 -17.81
CA ALA A 121 2.24 -8.36 -16.39
C ALA A 121 3.61 -8.22 -15.70
N ALA A 122 4.73 -8.45 -16.38
CA ALA A 122 6.06 -8.24 -15.82
C ALA A 122 6.40 -6.74 -15.67
N LEU A 123 6.02 -5.90 -16.63
CA LEU A 123 6.17 -4.44 -16.58
C LEU A 123 5.34 -3.84 -15.45
N GLU A 124 4.10 -4.29 -15.28
CA GLU A 124 3.27 -3.92 -14.14
C GLU A 124 3.92 -4.28 -12.81
N ARG A 125 4.42 -5.51 -12.66
CA ARG A 125 5.15 -5.92 -11.45
C ARG A 125 6.38 -5.08 -11.19
N ARG A 126 7.13 -4.75 -12.24
CA ARG A 126 8.32 -3.90 -12.16
C ARG A 126 7.96 -2.48 -11.71
N TYR A 127 6.86 -1.93 -12.21
CA TYR A 127 6.40 -0.59 -11.83
C TYR A 127 6.09 -0.49 -10.33
N TYR A 128 5.29 -1.41 -9.80
CA TYR A 128 4.96 -1.39 -8.38
C TYR A 128 6.17 -1.65 -7.47
N ARG A 129 7.09 -2.53 -7.89
CA ARG A 129 8.36 -2.71 -7.17
C ARG A 129 9.17 -1.42 -7.16
N ALA A 130 9.26 -0.72 -8.29
CA ALA A 130 9.95 0.56 -8.40
C ALA A 130 9.34 1.65 -7.48
N LEU A 131 8.01 1.70 -7.37
CA LEU A 131 7.33 2.59 -6.42
C LEU A 131 7.64 2.24 -4.97
N ASP A 132 7.66 0.94 -4.65
CA ASP A 132 7.97 0.47 -3.30
C ASP A 132 9.42 0.78 -2.91
N ASP A 133 10.36 0.57 -3.85
CA ASP A 133 11.78 0.90 -3.68
C ASP A 133 11.99 2.41 -3.49
N LEU A 134 11.24 3.25 -4.21
CA LEU A 134 11.22 4.70 -4.01
C LEU A 134 10.77 5.07 -2.59
N ILE A 135 9.66 4.51 -2.11
CA ILE A 135 9.18 4.81 -0.75
C ILE A 135 10.19 4.32 0.29
N LYS A 136 10.74 3.11 0.11
CA LYS A 136 11.80 2.56 0.98
C LYS A 136 13.07 3.42 0.96
N PHE A 137 13.39 4.07 -0.16
CA PHE A 137 14.49 5.02 -0.25
C PHE A 137 14.19 6.28 0.59
N LEU A 138 12.99 6.85 0.45
CA LEU A 138 12.55 8.02 1.23
C LEU A 138 12.47 7.74 2.75
N ASP A 139 12.03 6.54 3.15
CA ASP A 139 12.00 6.14 4.56
C ASP A 139 13.41 5.92 5.13
N ARG A 140 14.37 5.46 4.31
CA ARG A 140 15.79 5.27 4.70
C ARG A 140 16.59 6.56 4.78
N SER A 141 16.15 7.64 4.13
CA SER A 141 16.83 8.94 4.19
C SER A 141 16.79 9.61 5.58
N LYS A 142 16.26 8.92 6.59
CA LYS A 142 16.26 9.30 8.01
C LYS A 142 17.67 9.28 8.65
N VAL A 143 18.61 8.51 8.10
CA VAL A 143 19.88 8.15 8.77
C VAL A 143 20.99 9.22 8.63
N ASP A 144 20.92 10.12 7.65
CA ASP A 144 21.98 11.10 7.39
C ASP A 144 21.81 12.36 8.26
N ALA A 145 22.19 12.23 9.53
CA ALA A 145 21.98 13.19 10.60
C ALA A 145 22.96 14.40 10.65
N GLU A 146 23.69 14.71 9.58
CA GLU A 146 24.62 15.88 9.57
C GLU A 146 24.18 17.04 8.66
N THR A 147 23.02 16.97 8.01
CA THR A 147 22.46 18.12 7.27
C THR A 147 20.93 18.18 7.40
N SER A 148 20.49 18.44 8.63
CA SER A 148 19.10 18.47 9.13
C SER A 148 18.15 19.48 8.46
N THR A 149 17.95 19.48 7.14
CA THR A 149 16.89 20.32 6.55
C THR A 149 16.17 19.85 5.28
N THR A 150 16.68 18.97 4.41
CA THR A 150 16.08 18.89 3.06
C THR A 150 15.11 17.74 2.78
N LEU A 151 15.52 16.49 2.62
CA LEU A 151 14.61 15.49 2.00
C LEU A 151 13.63 14.83 2.96
N TYR A 152 14.10 14.33 4.10
CA TYR A 152 13.27 13.59 5.06
C TYR A 152 12.19 14.48 5.71
N THR A 153 12.50 15.74 6.01
CA THR A 153 11.55 16.72 6.53
C THR A 153 10.44 17.02 5.52
N ILE A 154 10.78 17.15 4.23
CA ILE A 154 9.80 17.31 3.16
C ILE A 154 8.93 16.05 3.03
N TRP A 155 9.55 14.86 3.03
CA TRP A 155 8.83 13.58 2.93
C TRP A 155 7.87 13.35 4.12
N THR A 156 8.32 13.59 5.34
CA THR A 156 7.49 13.43 6.55
C THR A 156 6.33 14.41 6.64
N THR A 157 6.44 15.55 5.96
CA THR A 157 5.36 16.53 5.83
C THR A 157 4.32 16.11 4.78
N SER A 158 4.64 15.17 3.90
CA SER A 158 3.70 14.67 2.88
C SER A 158 2.47 13.99 3.51
N GLU A 159 1.34 14.09 2.82
CA GLU A 159 0.09 13.46 3.26
C GLU A 159 0.20 11.93 3.22
N ALA A 160 0.93 11.36 2.27
CA ALA A 160 1.16 9.91 2.20
C ALA A 160 1.90 9.38 3.43
N PHE A 161 2.93 10.09 3.91
CA PHE A 161 3.65 9.70 5.12
C PHE A 161 2.77 9.82 6.37
N LYS A 162 2.05 10.95 6.50
CA LYS A 162 1.13 11.22 7.62
C LYS A 162 -0.02 10.21 7.68
N ALA A 163 -0.53 9.77 6.54
CA ALA A 163 -1.64 8.82 6.45
C ALA A 163 -1.34 7.53 7.20
N THR A 164 -0.10 7.01 7.12
CA THR A 164 0.30 5.83 7.90
C THR A 164 0.73 6.18 9.33
N HIS A 165 1.52 7.24 9.52
CA HIS A 165 2.11 7.56 10.84
C HIS A 165 1.11 8.04 11.91
N ASN A 166 -0.11 8.40 11.50
CA ASN A 166 -1.20 8.75 12.42
C ASN A 166 -2.01 7.55 12.95
N LEU A 167 -1.75 6.36 12.40
CA LEU A 167 -2.44 5.11 12.75
C LEU A 167 -1.69 4.37 13.86
N PHE A 168 -2.33 3.34 14.41
CA PHE A 168 -1.70 2.40 15.35
C PHE A 168 -0.65 1.51 14.67
N ILE A 169 -0.80 1.28 13.36
CA ILE A 169 0.15 0.54 12.53
C ILE A 169 0.90 1.56 11.66
N ARG A 170 2.19 1.78 11.94
CA ARG A 170 2.97 2.85 11.28
C ARG A 170 3.96 2.32 10.29
N THR A 171 4.59 1.21 10.64
CA THR A 171 5.64 0.59 9.85
C THR A 171 5.14 -0.74 9.27
N VAL A 172 5.85 -1.22 8.25
CA VAL A 172 5.61 -2.55 7.70
C VAL A 172 5.89 -3.63 8.75
N ALA A 173 6.90 -3.42 9.60
CA ALA A 173 7.23 -4.34 10.69
C ALA A 173 6.10 -4.49 11.71
N ASP A 174 5.35 -3.43 12.01
CA ASP A 174 4.17 -3.51 12.90
C ASP A 174 3.05 -4.35 12.27
N PHE A 175 2.89 -4.23 10.96
CA PHE A 175 1.89 -5.00 10.21
C PHE A 175 2.28 -6.48 10.13
N ASP A 176 3.57 -6.76 9.86
CA ASP A 176 4.15 -8.11 9.72
C ASP A 176 4.01 -8.98 10.97
N GLN A 177 3.87 -8.36 12.16
CA GLN A 177 3.61 -9.09 13.40
C GLN A 177 2.27 -9.87 13.37
N HIS A 178 1.33 -9.44 12.55
CA HIS A 178 0.01 -10.06 12.42
C HIS A 178 -0.18 -10.73 11.05
N PHE A 179 0.29 -10.10 9.98
CA PHE A 179 0.21 -10.66 8.63
C PHE A 179 1.35 -10.10 7.78
N THR A 180 2.07 -10.95 7.06
CA THR A 180 3.27 -10.51 6.34
C THR A 180 2.93 -9.74 5.06
N ILE A 181 3.48 -8.52 4.95
CA ILE A 181 3.39 -7.65 3.78
C ILE A 181 4.79 -7.19 3.41
N ASN A 182 5.25 -7.51 2.20
CA ASN A 182 6.59 -7.14 1.74
C ASN A 182 6.68 -5.73 1.12
N SER A 183 5.57 -4.98 1.10
CA SER A 183 5.43 -3.70 0.41
C SER A 183 4.92 -2.57 1.32
N ARG A 184 5.69 -1.50 1.39
CA ARG A 184 5.34 -0.24 2.06
C ARG A 184 4.24 0.51 1.29
N LEU A 185 4.22 0.43 -0.03
CA LEU A 185 3.15 0.99 -0.87
C LEU A 185 1.78 0.40 -0.50
N LEU A 186 1.73 -0.92 -0.31
CA LEU A 186 0.52 -1.63 0.06
C LEU A 186 -0.03 -1.11 1.40
N LEU A 187 0.83 -0.90 2.40
CA LEU A 187 0.45 -0.30 3.68
C LEU A 187 -0.16 1.11 3.51
N ILE A 188 0.40 1.96 2.64
CA ILE A 188 -0.17 3.28 2.34
C ILE A 188 -1.57 3.13 1.72
N LYS A 189 -1.75 2.19 0.80
CA LYS A 189 -3.05 1.92 0.16
C LYS A 189 -4.10 1.36 1.14
N LEU A 190 -3.67 0.64 2.18
CA LEU A 190 -4.55 0.13 3.25
C LEU A 190 -4.84 1.15 4.35
N ALA A 191 -4.09 2.27 4.43
CA ALA A 191 -4.23 3.27 5.48
C ALA A 191 -5.70 3.76 5.67
N PRO A 192 -6.51 4.00 4.62
CA PRO A 192 -7.91 4.38 4.81
C PRO A 192 -8.75 3.32 5.52
N ALA A 193 -8.53 2.04 5.22
CA ALA A 193 -9.27 0.93 5.84
C ALA A 193 -8.89 0.76 7.32
N ILE A 194 -7.60 0.92 7.64
CA ILE A 194 -7.10 0.94 9.02
C ILE A 194 -7.72 2.12 9.77
N TRP A 195 -7.74 3.30 9.16
CA TRP A 195 -8.39 4.49 9.74
C TRP A 195 -9.88 4.28 10.01
N ASP A 196 -10.62 3.69 9.06
CA ASP A 196 -12.04 3.36 9.22
C ASP A 196 -12.26 2.40 10.41
N CYS A 197 -11.41 1.38 10.53
CA CYS A 197 -11.46 0.46 11.67
C CYS A 197 -11.27 1.20 12.99
N GLU A 198 -10.23 2.04 13.07
CA GLU A 198 -9.92 2.81 14.28
C GLU A 198 -11.06 3.76 14.67
N GLN A 199 -11.65 4.47 13.70
CA GLN A 199 -12.69 5.47 13.97
C GLN A 199 -14.07 4.90 14.19
N TYR A 200 -14.47 3.88 13.43
CA TYR A 200 -15.86 3.39 13.45
C TYR A 200 -16.03 2.10 14.24
N LYS A 201 -14.97 1.30 14.40
CA LYS A 201 -15.04 0.04 15.15
C LYS A 201 -14.40 0.19 16.52
N ILE A 202 -13.18 0.69 16.61
CA ILE A 202 -12.40 0.68 17.87
C ILE A 202 -12.76 1.85 18.79
N ARG A 203 -12.91 3.06 18.24
CA ARG A 203 -13.23 4.27 19.02
C ARG A 203 -14.50 4.15 19.87
N PRO A 204 -15.63 3.57 19.39
CA PRO A 204 -16.81 3.35 20.22
C PRO A 204 -16.60 2.39 21.40
N LEU A 205 -15.67 1.43 21.28
CA LEU A 205 -15.42 0.43 22.32
C LEU A 205 -14.57 0.97 23.47
N ILE A 206 -13.49 1.68 23.14
CA ILE A 206 -12.46 2.08 24.12
C ILE A 206 -12.69 3.50 24.64
N GLY A 207 -13.39 4.33 23.88
CA GLY A 207 -13.57 5.75 24.16
C GLY A 207 -12.46 6.64 23.57
N THR A 208 -12.78 7.91 23.33
CA THR A 208 -11.92 8.86 22.62
C THR A 208 -10.66 9.24 23.39
N GLU A 209 -10.78 9.38 24.71
CA GLU A 209 -9.68 9.83 25.57
C GLU A 209 -8.57 8.78 25.62
N LYS A 210 -8.93 7.53 25.93
CA LYS A 210 -8.00 6.40 25.95
C LYS A 210 -7.34 6.17 24.60
N LEU A 211 -8.11 6.19 23.50
CA LEU A 211 -7.55 6.02 22.15
C LEU A 211 -6.51 7.10 21.83
N THR A 212 -6.81 8.37 22.17
CA THR A 212 -5.89 9.49 21.94
C THR A 212 -4.62 9.36 22.80
N ALA A 213 -4.77 8.96 24.07
CA ALA A 213 -3.64 8.72 24.97
C ALA A 213 -2.70 7.61 24.44
N LEU A 214 -3.26 6.47 24.01
CA LEU A 214 -2.48 5.36 23.45
C LEU A 214 -1.74 5.77 22.16
N LYS A 215 -2.41 6.53 21.28
CA LYS A 215 -1.76 7.06 20.07
C LYS A 215 -0.62 8.01 20.39
N GLN A 216 -0.79 8.88 21.38
CA GLN A 216 0.26 9.80 21.83
C GLN A 216 1.44 9.05 22.44
N ALA A 217 1.20 8.08 23.31
CA ALA A 217 2.24 7.24 23.90
C ALA A 217 3.08 6.51 22.84
N LEU A 218 2.41 5.95 21.83
CA LEU A 218 3.12 5.34 20.70
C LEU A 218 3.93 6.37 19.90
N LYS A 219 3.47 7.63 19.76
CA LYS A 219 4.17 8.69 19.01
C LYS A 219 5.42 9.17 19.74
N SER A 220 5.33 9.33 21.06
CA SER A 220 6.46 9.75 21.89
C SER A 220 7.46 8.63 22.18
N GLY A 221 7.11 7.37 21.89
CA GLY A 221 7.96 6.23 22.22
C GLY A 221 8.11 6.03 23.73
N THR A 222 7.15 6.53 24.51
CA THR A 222 7.16 6.39 25.97
C THR A 222 6.81 4.95 26.33
N GLU A 223 7.58 4.34 27.23
CA GLU A 223 7.30 2.99 27.70
C GLU A 223 5.91 2.95 28.37
N ILE A 224 5.03 2.11 27.84
CA ILE A 224 3.71 1.86 28.39
C ILE A 224 3.89 0.86 29.53
N THR A 225 3.72 1.34 30.76
CA THR A 225 3.98 0.56 31.98
C THR A 225 2.81 -0.36 32.35
N GLU A 226 1.60 -0.10 31.86
CA GLU A 226 0.43 -0.94 32.16
C GLU A 226 0.32 -2.12 31.18
N ALA A 227 0.37 -3.35 31.72
CA ALA A 227 0.30 -4.58 30.91
C ALA A 227 -1.01 -4.69 30.10
N LYS A 228 -2.11 -4.15 30.63
CA LYS A 228 -3.41 -4.13 29.93
C LYS A 228 -3.39 -3.25 28.68
N ASP A 229 -2.70 -2.12 28.73
CA ASP A 229 -2.62 -1.20 27.60
C ASP A 229 -1.76 -1.77 26.46
N LEU A 230 -0.70 -2.52 26.80
CA LEU A 230 0.11 -3.24 25.82
C LEU A 230 -0.69 -4.33 25.10
N GLU A 231 -1.45 -5.14 25.85
CA GLU A 231 -2.33 -6.16 25.27
C GLU A 231 -3.42 -5.52 24.40
N LEU A 232 -4.01 -4.41 24.85
CA LEU A 232 -5.01 -3.66 24.11
C LEU A 232 -4.45 -3.12 22.78
N ILE A 233 -3.24 -2.55 22.76
CA ILE A 233 -2.60 -2.09 21.52
C ILE A 233 -2.41 -3.24 20.53
N ARG A 234 -1.90 -4.38 21.01
CA ARG A 234 -1.69 -5.56 20.16
C ARG A 234 -3.00 -6.06 19.56
N LEU A 235 -4.09 -6.06 20.33
CA LEU A 235 -5.41 -6.46 19.83
C LEU A 235 -5.98 -5.44 18.84
N ILE A 236 -5.83 -4.14 19.11
CA ILE A 236 -6.20 -3.06 18.18
C ILE A 236 -5.48 -3.22 16.85
N GLN A 237 -4.16 -3.48 16.86
CA GLN A 237 -3.37 -3.68 15.67
C GLN A 237 -3.85 -4.92 14.91
N LYS A 238 -4.05 -6.05 15.59
CA LYS A 238 -4.56 -7.28 14.99
C LYS A 238 -5.95 -7.10 14.36
N ALA A 239 -6.87 -6.42 15.04
CA ALA A 239 -8.19 -6.09 14.52
C ALA A 239 -8.09 -5.22 13.27
N SER A 240 -7.26 -4.18 13.33
CA SER A 240 -7.07 -3.25 12.22
C SER A 240 -6.48 -3.91 10.98
N VAL A 241 -5.50 -4.82 11.15
CA VAL A 241 -4.93 -5.64 10.06
C VAL A 241 -6.01 -6.52 9.42
N SER A 242 -6.75 -7.27 10.24
CA SER A 242 -7.77 -8.22 9.75
C SER A 242 -8.89 -7.50 9.00
N TYR A 243 -9.36 -6.37 9.54
CA TYR A 243 -10.36 -5.52 8.88
C TYR A 243 -9.83 -4.92 7.58
N ALA A 244 -8.60 -4.40 7.58
CA ALA A 244 -7.99 -3.81 6.38
C ALA A 244 -7.86 -4.84 5.25
N LEU A 245 -7.47 -6.08 5.56
CA LEU A 245 -7.39 -7.17 4.59
C LEU A 245 -8.77 -7.57 4.06
N ALA A 246 -9.78 -7.73 4.92
CA ALA A 246 -11.16 -8.00 4.49
C ALA A 246 -11.72 -6.89 3.59
N TRP A 247 -11.49 -5.62 3.95
CA TRP A 247 -11.88 -4.45 3.18
C TRP A 247 -11.19 -4.38 1.81
N ALA A 248 -9.94 -4.88 1.76
CA ALA A 248 -9.09 -4.85 0.59
C ALA A 248 -9.42 -5.94 -0.44
N MET A 249 -9.79 -7.16 -0.05
CA MET A 249 -10.01 -8.27 -1.00
C MET A 249 -10.92 -7.95 -2.22
N PRO A 250 -12.12 -7.34 -2.05
CA PRO A 250 -12.96 -6.98 -3.19
C PRO A 250 -12.46 -5.75 -3.96
N ARG A 251 -11.59 -4.93 -3.37
CA ARG A 251 -11.15 -3.64 -3.94
C ARG A 251 -9.77 -3.70 -4.60
N LEU A 252 -8.84 -4.47 -4.02
CA LEU A 252 -7.45 -4.60 -4.47
C LEU A 252 -7.27 -5.65 -5.57
N SER A 253 -8.19 -6.62 -5.71
CA SER A 253 -8.19 -7.58 -6.83
C SER A 253 -8.29 -6.93 -8.21
N VAL A 254 -8.64 -5.64 -8.26
CA VAL A 254 -8.76 -4.84 -9.49
C VAL A 254 -7.55 -3.92 -9.73
N GLN A 255 -6.67 -3.68 -8.73
CA GLN A 255 -5.77 -2.53 -8.79
C GLN A 255 -4.33 -2.70 -8.29
N LEU A 256 -3.97 -3.76 -7.53
CA LEU A 256 -2.64 -3.76 -6.90
C LEU A 256 -2.17 -5.13 -6.39
N TYR A 257 -1.72 -6.05 -7.27
CA TYR A 257 -0.98 -7.23 -6.80
C TYR A 257 0.22 -7.62 -7.67
N PRO A 258 1.43 -7.20 -7.26
CA PRO A 258 2.68 -7.85 -7.58
C PRO A 258 3.16 -8.62 -6.34
N GLU A 259 2.74 -9.88 -6.23
CA GLU A 259 3.22 -10.94 -5.31
C GLU A 259 2.81 -10.92 -3.81
N GLY A 260 2.38 -12.10 -3.34
CA GLY A 260 2.12 -12.55 -1.95
C GLY A 260 0.83 -12.01 -1.35
N VAL A 261 -0.33 -12.66 -1.34
CA VAL A 261 -0.65 -13.97 -0.71
C VAL A 261 -1.80 -14.69 -1.45
N LEU A 262 -2.33 -14.09 -2.52
CA LEU A 262 -3.39 -14.66 -3.36
C LEU A 262 -2.95 -14.58 -4.82
N GLN A 263 -1.90 -15.34 -5.17
CA GLN A 263 -1.51 -15.45 -6.56
C GLN A 263 -2.65 -16.17 -7.30
N HIS A 264 -3.25 -15.50 -8.28
CA HIS A 264 -4.10 -16.16 -9.25
C HIS A 264 -3.26 -17.21 -9.96
N VAL A 265 -3.44 -18.49 -9.61
CA VAL A 265 -2.96 -19.60 -10.44
C VAL A 265 -3.82 -19.58 -11.70
N THR A 266 -3.47 -18.71 -12.63
CA THR A 266 -3.93 -18.82 -14.01
C THR A 266 -3.21 -20.03 -14.57
N SER A 267 -3.90 -21.17 -14.63
CA SER A 267 -3.35 -22.34 -15.28
C SER A 267 -3.06 -21.99 -16.75
N ASP A 268 -1.79 -21.88 -17.13
CA ASP A 268 -1.29 -21.61 -18.49
C ASP A 268 -1.63 -22.72 -19.52
N ARG A 269 -2.56 -23.63 -19.22
CA ARG A 269 -3.02 -24.64 -20.17
C ARG A 269 -4.22 -24.12 -20.93
N ALA A 270 -4.00 -23.85 -22.22
CA ALA A 270 -4.96 -23.39 -23.24
C ALA A 270 -6.22 -24.26 -23.45
N THR A 271 -6.57 -25.17 -22.54
CA THR A 271 -7.74 -26.06 -22.63
C THR A 271 -8.75 -25.93 -21.50
N THR A 272 -8.62 -24.96 -20.59
CA THR A 272 -9.57 -24.83 -19.45
C THR A 272 -10.54 -23.67 -19.63
N ARG A 273 -11.38 -23.71 -20.68
CA ARG A 273 -12.59 -22.86 -20.74
C ARG A 273 -13.64 -23.23 -19.66
N GLY A 274 -13.40 -24.26 -18.85
CA GLY A 274 -14.32 -24.78 -17.84
C GLY A 274 -14.08 -24.38 -16.38
N ALA A 275 -13.03 -23.62 -16.03
CA ALA A 275 -12.67 -23.32 -14.62
C ALA A 275 -12.65 -21.82 -14.29
N LYS A 276 -13.65 -21.06 -14.75
CA LYS A 276 -13.79 -19.63 -14.40
C LYS A 276 -14.78 -19.25 -13.27
N PRO A 277 -15.59 -20.15 -12.66
CA PRO A 277 -16.43 -19.75 -11.52
C PRO A 277 -15.74 -19.83 -10.15
N THR A 278 -14.64 -20.58 -9.99
CA THR A 278 -14.00 -20.80 -8.67
C THR A 278 -13.20 -19.59 -8.15
N LEU A 279 -12.64 -18.77 -9.04
CA LEU A 279 -11.77 -17.63 -8.68
C LEU A 279 -12.49 -16.53 -7.87
N LYS A 280 -13.79 -16.32 -8.11
CA LYS A 280 -14.58 -15.35 -7.32
C LYS A 280 -14.89 -15.87 -5.93
N ASN A 281 -15.04 -17.18 -5.77
CA ASN A 281 -15.31 -17.78 -4.46
C ASN A 281 -14.07 -17.70 -3.56
N GLU A 282 -12.86 -17.97 -4.09
CA GLU A 282 -11.62 -17.92 -3.30
C GLU A 282 -11.37 -16.55 -2.65
N THR A 283 -11.59 -15.46 -3.40
CA THR A 283 -11.44 -14.09 -2.84
C THR A 283 -12.51 -13.75 -1.79
N GLN A 284 -13.72 -14.28 -1.94
CA GLN A 284 -14.79 -14.12 -0.96
C GLN A 284 -14.56 -14.97 0.29
N GLU A 285 -14.07 -16.20 0.13
CA GLU A 285 -13.71 -17.10 1.23
C GLU A 285 -12.57 -16.52 2.07
N ALA A 286 -11.51 -16.03 1.41
CA ALA A 286 -10.41 -15.33 2.09
C ALA A 286 -10.92 -14.11 2.87
N ARG A 287 -11.82 -13.31 2.27
CA ARG A 287 -12.46 -12.18 2.96
C ARG A 287 -13.23 -12.64 4.20
N GLN A 288 -14.07 -13.66 4.09
CA GLN A 288 -14.85 -14.18 5.22
C GLN A 288 -13.97 -14.69 6.36
N ALA A 289 -12.84 -15.33 6.02
CA ALA A 289 -11.86 -15.74 7.02
C ALA A 289 -11.33 -14.54 7.83
N PHE A 290 -10.91 -13.47 7.15
CA PHE A 290 -10.44 -12.24 7.81
C PHE A 290 -11.54 -11.51 8.60
N GLU A 291 -12.79 -11.53 8.13
CA GLU A 291 -13.93 -11.00 8.89
C GLU A 291 -14.17 -11.79 10.18
N SER A 292 -14.10 -13.12 10.12
CA SER A 292 -14.26 -13.97 11.30
C SER A 292 -13.13 -13.79 12.33
N ASP A 293 -11.90 -13.58 11.87
CA ASP A 293 -10.77 -13.28 12.74
C ASP A 293 -10.90 -11.89 13.35
N PHE A 294 -11.39 -10.90 12.60
CA PHE A 294 -11.70 -9.57 13.13
C PHE A 294 -12.76 -9.63 14.24
N ASP A 295 -13.87 -10.34 14.02
CA ASP A 295 -14.95 -10.47 15.00
C ASP A 295 -14.45 -11.13 16.30
N ARG A 296 -13.61 -12.16 16.19
CA ARG A 296 -12.97 -12.80 17.36
C ARG A 296 -12.15 -11.81 18.17
N VAL A 297 -11.35 -10.97 17.51
CA VAL A 297 -10.47 -10.01 18.20
C VAL A 297 -11.26 -8.87 18.83
N ILE A 298 -12.34 -8.41 18.19
CA ILE A 298 -13.24 -7.40 18.80
C ILE A 298 -13.86 -7.92 20.10
N LEU A 299 -14.31 -9.17 20.13
CA LEU A 299 -14.83 -9.81 21.36
C LEU A 299 -13.77 -9.89 22.46
N GLU A 300 -12.49 -10.12 22.12
CA GLU A 300 -11.39 -10.09 23.08
C GLU A 300 -11.16 -8.68 23.64
N ILE A 301 -11.23 -7.65 22.80
CA ILE A 301 -11.15 -6.24 23.23
C ILE A 301 -12.31 -5.89 24.17
N GLU A 302 -13.54 -6.28 23.83
CA GLU A 302 -14.72 -6.05 24.68
C GLU A 302 -14.56 -6.69 26.06
N ARG A 303 -14.04 -7.92 26.12
CA ARG A 303 -13.79 -8.62 27.39
C ARG A 303 -12.74 -7.92 28.26
N LEU A 304 -11.70 -7.33 27.64
CA LEU A 304 -10.67 -6.60 28.38
C LEU A 304 -11.15 -5.23 28.87
N VAL A 305 -12.03 -4.58 28.11
CA VAL A 305 -12.58 -3.26 28.46
C VAL A 305 -13.76 -3.39 29.44
N ALA A 306 -14.48 -4.52 29.43
CA ALA A 306 -15.59 -4.76 30.34
C ALA A 306 -15.11 -4.62 31.81
N PRO A 307 -15.84 -3.84 32.64
CA PRO A 307 -15.53 -3.77 34.06
C PRO A 307 -15.66 -5.17 34.67
N ALA A 308 -14.78 -5.50 35.62
CA ALA A 308 -14.94 -6.73 36.40
C ALA A 308 -16.36 -6.78 36.95
N PRO A 309 -17.05 -7.93 36.90
CA PRO A 309 -18.39 -8.03 37.45
C PRO A 309 -18.34 -7.55 38.90
N THR A 310 -19.10 -6.50 39.22
CA THR A 310 -19.29 -6.06 40.59
C THR A 310 -20.01 -7.19 41.30
N ILE A 311 -19.28 -7.98 42.08
CA ILE A 311 -19.87 -8.90 43.04
C ILE A 311 -20.47 -7.99 44.10
N ASP A 312 -21.78 -7.79 44.04
CA ASP A 312 -22.51 -7.06 45.07
C ASP A 312 -22.57 -7.96 46.31
N GLU A 313 -21.51 -7.93 47.13
CA GLU A 313 -21.40 -8.70 48.38
C GLU A 313 -22.49 -8.33 49.42
N CYS A 314 -23.35 -7.35 49.11
CA CYS A 314 -24.39 -6.83 49.99
C CYS A 314 -25.78 -7.44 49.79
N GLN A 315 -25.99 -8.37 48.85
CA GLN A 315 -27.25 -9.11 48.80
C GLN A 315 -27.13 -10.40 49.62
N PRO A 316 -27.76 -10.50 50.79
CA PRO A 316 -27.78 -11.76 51.52
C PRO A 316 -28.39 -12.84 50.63
N ILE A 317 -27.62 -13.90 50.39
CA ILE A 317 -28.02 -15.09 49.62
C ILE A 317 -29.21 -15.81 50.28
N ASN A 318 -29.43 -15.54 51.56
CA ASN A 318 -30.59 -16.06 52.29
C ASN A 318 -31.73 -15.04 52.27
N PRO A 319 -32.96 -15.44 51.92
CA PRO A 319 -34.13 -14.62 52.21
C PRO A 319 -34.14 -14.31 53.71
N GLU A 320 -34.38 -13.05 54.07
CA GLU A 320 -34.55 -12.66 55.46
C GLU A 320 -35.67 -13.51 56.07
N ILE A 321 -35.33 -14.38 57.02
CA ILE A 321 -36.30 -15.15 57.77
C ILE A 321 -36.98 -14.17 58.72
N ILE A 322 -38.08 -13.57 58.27
CA ILE A 322 -38.96 -12.77 59.09
C ILE A 322 -39.71 -13.74 60.03
N TYR A 323 -39.23 -13.86 61.26
CA TYR A 323 -39.93 -14.62 62.31
C TYR A 323 -41.25 -13.93 62.64
N GLY A 324 -42.32 -14.34 61.98
CA GLY A 324 -43.67 -13.84 62.23
C GLY A 324 -44.69 -14.11 61.12
N ASP A 325 -44.25 -14.38 59.89
CA ASP A 325 -45.18 -14.59 58.79
C ASP A 325 -45.46 -16.08 58.55
N LYS A 326 -46.74 -16.46 58.60
CA LYS A 326 -47.21 -17.85 58.55
C LYS A 326 -47.25 -18.46 57.14
N PHE A 327 -46.64 -17.81 56.15
CA PHE A 327 -46.67 -18.26 54.77
C PHE A 327 -45.26 -18.35 54.22
N MET A 328 -44.75 -19.58 54.15
CA MET A 328 -43.64 -19.92 53.26
C MET A 328 -44.16 -19.86 51.83
N SER A 329 -43.83 -18.80 51.10
CA SER A 329 -43.98 -18.79 49.64
C SER A 329 -42.87 -19.65 49.05
N LEU A 330 -43.25 -20.81 48.50
CA LEU A 330 -42.40 -21.66 47.67
C LEU A 330 -42.06 -20.99 46.34
#